data_AF-A0A1B6EEZ7-F1
#
_entry.id   AF-A0A1B6EEZ7-F1
#
_cell.length_a   1.000
_cell.length_b   1.000
_cell.length_c   1.000
_cell.angle_alpha   90.00
_cell.angle_beta   90.00
_cell.angle_gamma   90.00
#
_symmetry.space_group_name_H-M   'P 1'
#
loop_
_entity.id
_entity.type
_entity.pdbx_description
1 polymer ?
#
loop_
_entity_poly.entity_id
_entity_poly.type
_entity_poly.pdbx_seq_one_letter_code
_entity_poly.pdbx_strand_id
1 'polypeptide(L)'
;MDGQDKILLETALQHDQEEERFEEDDIIKAISLYRKLTESGESVLDYFYEMGILPVQINTEHDGSPTINEIMEEVIYHIGPLRNYENLKIETLEEKQLREDAEKEHLLKLKQKQDDEQHSLKLLRQEKMEQWAMMVDLLKEEEEKMLAVKSIPIRNYLITEIFPTLTDGLIEVARVQPEDPIDYLAEYLFKKNPSGRMLAPEYTDEGREKSLFINKFARILNMSSKTHLV
;
A
#
# COMPACT_ATOMS: atom_id res chain seq x y z
N MET A 1 71.19 25.90 -15.22
CA MET A 1 70.60 26.36 -16.49
C MET A 1 71.60 26.09 -17.58
N ASP A 2 71.47 24.91 -18.17
CA ASP A 2 72.31 24.52 -19.31
C ASP A 2 71.91 25.34 -20.54
N GLY A 3 72.75 25.36 -21.59
CA GLY A 3 72.46 26.13 -22.80
C GLY A 3 71.11 25.77 -23.45
N GLN A 4 70.70 24.50 -23.34
CA GLN A 4 69.41 24.01 -23.83
C GLN A 4 68.21 24.52 -23.00
N ASP A 5 68.36 24.70 -21.69
CA ASP A 5 67.28 25.19 -20.83
C ASP A 5 66.93 26.65 -21.14
N LYS A 6 67.94 27.43 -21.50
CA LYS A 6 67.75 28.82 -21.93
C LYS A 6 66.95 28.90 -23.22
N ILE A 7 67.21 27.99 -24.16
CA ILE A 7 66.48 27.92 -25.43
C ILE A 7 65.03 27.49 -25.18
N LEU A 8 64.79 26.47 -24.34
CA LEU A 8 63.44 26.02 -24.00
C LEU A 8 62.63 27.11 -23.30
N LEU A 9 63.23 27.80 -22.33
CA LEU A 9 62.62 28.93 -21.64
C LEU A 9 62.29 30.08 -22.62
N GLU A 10 63.24 30.46 -23.46
CA GLU A 10 63.07 31.52 -24.47
C GLU A 10 61.98 31.16 -25.50
N THR A 11 61.95 29.91 -25.95
CA THR A 11 60.96 29.44 -26.92
C THR A 11 59.55 29.42 -26.31
N ALA A 12 59.43 28.96 -25.06
CA ALA A 12 58.15 28.95 -24.34
C ALA A 12 57.60 30.35 -24.12
N LEU A 13 58.45 31.31 -23.75
CA LEU A 13 58.07 32.72 -23.60
C LEU A 13 57.73 33.40 -24.94
N GLN A 14 58.30 32.94 -26.05
CA GLN A 14 58.01 33.47 -27.39
C GLN A 14 56.70 32.94 -28.00
N HIS A 15 56.20 31.79 -27.55
CA HIS A 15 54.96 31.16 -28.01
C HIS A 15 53.73 31.53 -27.13
N ASP A 16 53.71 32.75 -26.60
CA ASP A 16 52.57 33.34 -25.90
C ASP A 16 51.45 33.75 -26.89
N GLN A 17 50.63 32.78 -27.32
CA GLN A 17 49.35 33.07 -28.00
C GLN A 17 48.27 33.27 -26.93
N GLU A 18 48.10 34.53 -26.54
CA GLU A 18 46.98 35.25 -25.88
C GLU A 18 46.08 34.64 -24.77
N GLU A 19 46.01 33.33 -24.50
CA GLU A 19 45.03 32.80 -23.53
C GLU A 19 45.61 32.26 -22.20
N GLU A 20 46.89 31.90 -22.07
CA GLU A 20 47.51 31.55 -20.78
C GLU A 20 48.97 32.00 -20.70
N ARG A 21 49.26 33.08 -19.95
CA ARG A 21 50.64 33.53 -19.66
C ARG A 21 51.27 32.64 -18.60
N PHE A 22 52.37 31.96 -18.93
CA PHE A 22 53.16 31.21 -17.96
C PHE A 22 54.29 32.08 -17.39
N GLU A 23 54.39 32.16 -16.07
CA GLU A 23 55.49 32.86 -15.40
C GLU A 23 56.81 32.08 -15.54
N GLU A 24 57.94 32.79 -15.65
CA GLU A 24 59.27 32.18 -15.84
C GLU A 24 59.56 31.09 -14.79
N ASP A 25 59.21 31.35 -13.53
CA ASP A 25 59.41 30.42 -12.43
C ASP A 25 58.63 29.11 -12.59
N ASP A 26 57.46 29.14 -13.23
CA ASP A 26 56.63 27.96 -13.42
C ASP A 26 57.15 27.10 -14.58
N ILE A 27 57.66 27.74 -15.63
CA ILE A 27 58.35 27.06 -16.73
C ILE A 27 59.64 26.39 -16.20
N ILE A 28 60.41 27.08 -15.37
CA ILE A 28 61.64 26.54 -14.78
C ILE A 28 61.32 25.34 -13.87
N LYS A 29 60.28 25.43 -13.04
CA LYS A 29 59.82 24.30 -12.21
C LYS A 29 59.41 23.12 -13.09
N ALA A 30 58.63 23.36 -14.15
CA ALA A 30 58.19 22.31 -15.07
C ALA A 30 59.38 21.61 -15.76
N ILE A 31 60.37 22.37 -16.25
CA ILE A 31 61.60 21.82 -16.84
C ILE A 31 62.37 20.97 -15.81
N SER A 32 62.47 21.45 -14.56
CA SER A 32 63.15 20.71 -13.49
C SER A 32 62.43 19.41 -13.10
N LEU A 33 61.10 19.41 -13.11
CA LEU A 33 60.28 18.22 -12.86
C LEU A 33 60.41 17.22 -14.00
N TYR A 34 60.37 17.70 -15.24
CA TYR A 34 60.60 16.88 -16.42
C TYR A 34 61.94 16.15 -16.35
N ARG A 35 63.03 16.87 -16.06
CA ARG A 35 64.36 16.24 -15.92
C ARG A 35 64.41 15.20 -14.79
N LYS A 36 63.79 15.46 -13.64
CA LYS A 36 63.70 14.46 -12.55
C LYS A 36 62.94 13.20 -12.97
N LEU A 37 61.90 13.35 -13.80
CA LEU A 37 61.14 12.24 -14.36
C LEU A 37 61.93 11.50 -15.45
N THR A 38 62.79 12.19 -16.20
CA THR A 38 63.61 11.57 -17.26
C THR A 38 64.93 10.98 -16.72
N GLU A 39 65.44 11.44 -15.56
CA GLU A 39 66.64 10.89 -14.89
C GLU A 39 66.48 9.43 -14.45
N SER A 40 65.25 8.92 -14.29
CA SER A 40 64.97 7.52 -13.97
C SER A 40 65.22 6.55 -15.14
N GLY A 41 65.45 7.08 -16.35
CA GLY A 41 65.63 6.27 -17.57
C GLY A 41 64.32 5.72 -18.15
N GLU A 42 63.16 6.08 -17.57
CA GLU A 42 61.85 5.73 -18.10
C GLU A 42 61.56 6.58 -19.34
N SER A 43 61.53 5.91 -20.49
CA SER A 43 61.19 6.56 -21.75
C SER A 43 59.68 6.75 -21.82
N VAL A 44 59.21 7.77 -22.54
CA VAL A 44 57.77 7.96 -22.83
C VAL A 44 57.15 6.70 -23.47
N LEU A 45 57.98 5.87 -24.11
CA LEU A 45 57.61 4.58 -24.67
C LEU A 45 57.22 3.54 -23.61
N ASP A 46 57.84 3.57 -22.42
CA ASP A 46 57.60 2.60 -21.35
C ASP A 46 56.15 2.69 -20.84
N TYR A 47 55.58 3.90 -20.77
CA TYR A 47 54.16 4.10 -20.48
C TYR A 47 53.23 3.37 -21.45
N PHE A 48 53.51 3.44 -22.75
CA PHE A 48 52.69 2.74 -23.75
C PHE A 48 52.83 1.23 -23.64
N TYR A 49 54.05 0.72 -23.39
CA TYR A 49 54.29 -0.70 -23.15
C TYR A 49 53.55 -1.21 -21.89
N GLU A 50 53.54 -0.45 -20.79
CA GLU A 50 52.77 -0.80 -19.58
C GLU A 50 51.26 -0.85 -19.83
N MET A 51 50.75 0.09 -20.65
CA MET A 51 49.34 0.12 -21.05
C MET A 51 48.98 -0.94 -22.12
N GLY A 52 49.95 -1.78 -22.53
CA GLY A 52 49.76 -2.82 -23.54
C GLY A 52 49.56 -2.28 -24.96
N ILE A 53 49.91 -1.01 -25.20
CA ILE A 53 49.83 -0.34 -26.49
C ILE A 53 51.23 -0.41 -27.13
N LEU A 54 51.32 -0.94 -28.35
CA LEU A 54 52.58 -0.97 -29.09
C LEU A 54 52.74 0.34 -29.87
N PRO A 55 53.64 1.27 -29.45
CA PRO A 55 53.84 2.52 -30.17
C PRO A 55 54.51 2.25 -31.52
N VAL A 56 53.99 2.86 -32.57
CA VAL A 56 54.65 2.88 -33.89
C VAL A 56 55.67 4.01 -33.89
N GLN A 57 56.94 3.67 -34.04
CA GLN A 57 58.03 4.64 -34.12
C GLN A 57 58.27 5.01 -35.58
N ILE A 58 58.07 6.28 -35.92
CA ILE A 58 58.31 6.80 -37.26
C ILE A 58 59.58 7.65 -37.19
N ASN A 59 60.60 7.30 -37.98
CA ASN A 59 61.89 7.98 -37.95
C ASN A 59 61.86 9.22 -38.83
N THR A 60 61.94 10.39 -38.19
CA THR A 60 61.85 11.69 -38.86
C THR A 60 63.10 12.07 -39.69
N GLU A 61 64.23 11.37 -39.50
CA GLU A 61 65.47 11.67 -40.23
C GLU A 61 65.51 11.08 -41.65
N HIS A 62 64.60 10.14 -41.95
CA HIS A 62 64.58 9.46 -43.25
C HIS A 62 63.96 10.27 -44.39
N ASP A 63 63.27 11.37 -44.09
CA ASP A 63 62.57 12.17 -45.11
C ASP A 63 63.50 13.24 -45.69
N GLY A 64 63.78 13.13 -46.99
CA GLY A 64 64.58 14.10 -47.75
C GLY A 64 63.76 15.25 -48.35
N SER A 65 62.45 15.30 -48.12
CA SER A 65 61.55 16.31 -48.67
C SER A 65 61.51 17.58 -47.81
N PRO A 66 61.36 18.78 -48.41
CA PRO A 66 61.30 20.04 -47.67
C PRO A 66 60.01 20.22 -46.85
N THR A 67 59.02 19.34 -47.02
CA THR A 67 57.68 19.46 -46.41
C THR A 67 57.21 18.21 -45.66
N ILE A 68 58.09 17.23 -45.40
CA ILE A 68 57.79 16.05 -44.56
C ILE A 68 56.65 15.20 -45.18
N ASN A 69 56.63 15.04 -46.50
CA ASN A 69 55.51 14.36 -47.16
C ASN A 69 55.58 12.83 -47.00
N GLU A 70 56.77 12.24 -47.00
CA GLU A 70 56.94 10.78 -46.96
C GLU A 70 56.51 10.22 -45.60
N ILE A 71 56.85 10.93 -44.53
CA ILE A 71 56.42 10.62 -43.16
C ILE A 71 54.90 10.76 -43.03
N MET A 72 54.31 11.79 -43.64
CA MET A 72 52.86 12.00 -43.55
C MET A 72 52.08 10.89 -44.25
N GLU A 73 52.58 10.35 -45.36
CA GLU A 73 51.98 9.18 -45.99
C GLU A 73 52.05 7.93 -45.09
N GLU A 74 53.18 7.70 -44.41
CA GLU A 74 53.35 6.61 -43.44
C GLU A 74 52.39 6.76 -42.24
N VAL A 75 52.23 7.97 -41.72
CA VAL A 75 51.27 8.28 -40.64
C VAL A 75 49.84 7.99 -41.08
N ILE A 76 49.44 8.45 -42.27
CA ILE A 76 48.10 8.22 -42.81
C ILE A 76 47.86 6.72 -43.04
N TYR A 77 48.89 5.98 -43.48
CA TYR A 77 48.81 4.53 -43.61
C TYR A 77 48.52 3.83 -42.27
N HIS A 78 49.17 4.25 -41.19
CA HIS A 78 48.97 3.66 -39.86
C HIS A 78 47.67 4.10 -39.17
N ILE A 79 47.22 5.35 -39.36
CA ILE A 79 45.97 5.87 -38.78
C ILE A 79 44.74 5.39 -39.56
N GLY A 80 44.87 5.19 -40.87
CA GLY A 80 43.79 4.86 -41.79
C GLY A 80 43.13 6.11 -42.42
N PRO A 81 42.13 5.91 -43.29
CA PRO A 81 41.49 7.01 -44.02
C PRO A 81 40.79 7.98 -43.06
N LEU A 82 40.81 9.26 -43.42
CA LEU A 82 40.12 10.34 -42.70
C LEU A 82 38.66 9.96 -42.45
N ARG A 83 38.28 9.81 -41.19
CA ARG A 83 36.88 9.58 -40.81
C ARG A 83 36.14 10.92 -40.85
N ASN A 84 35.19 11.10 -41.77
CA ASN A 84 34.28 12.25 -41.75
C ASN A 84 33.38 12.16 -40.50
N TYR A 85 33.59 13.06 -39.54
CA TYR A 85 32.75 13.19 -38.33
C TYR A 85 31.46 14.01 -38.55
N GLU A 86 31.04 14.25 -39.81
CA GLU A 86 29.84 15.05 -40.16
C GLU A 86 28.52 14.49 -39.59
N ASN A 87 28.50 13.23 -39.12
CA ASN A 87 27.31 12.59 -38.57
C ASN A 87 27.27 12.53 -37.03
N LEU A 88 28.12 13.25 -36.30
CA LEU A 88 27.76 13.62 -34.92
C LEU A 88 26.60 14.61 -35.01
N LYS A 89 25.37 14.11 -35.04
CA LYS A 89 24.16 14.93 -34.91
C LYS A 89 24.21 15.63 -33.54
N ILE A 90 24.71 16.85 -33.52
CA ILE A 90 24.50 17.76 -32.40
C ILE A 90 23.01 18.10 -32.46
N GLU A 91 22.22 17.59 -31.50
CA GLU A 91 20.80 17.92 -31.40
C GLU A 91 20.64 19.44 -31.40
N THR A 92 19.87 19.96 -32.34
CA THR A 92 19.54 21.39 -32.36
C THR A 92 18.61 21.69 -31.19
N LEU A 93 18.69 22.91 -30.66
CA LEU A 93 17.81 23.34 -29.56
C LEU A 93 16.31 23.21 -29.93
N GLU A 94 15.97 23.38 -31.21
CA GLU A 94 14.60 23.24 -31.73
C GLU A 94 14.10 21.79 -31.67
N GLU A 95 14.93 20.81 -32.04
CA GLU A 95 14.57 19.39 -31.96
C GLU A 95 14.39 18.92 -30.52
N LYS A 96 15.13 19.52 -29.58
CA LYS A 96 14.97 19.27 -28.15
C LYS A 96 13.67 19.87 -27.62
N GLN A 97 13.37 21.12 -27.95
CA GLN A 97 12.11 21.78 -27.56
C GLN A 97 10.89 21.05 -28.10
N LEU A 98 10.92 20.63 -29.37
CA LEU A 98 9.83 19.88 -29.99
C LEU A 98 9.59 18.53 -29.28
N ARG A 99 10.66 17.85 -28.85
CA ARG A 99 10.56 16.62 -28.06
C ARG A 99 9.99 16.87 -26.67
N GLU A 100 10.48 17.89 -25.97
CA GLU A 100 9.95 18.26 -24.64
C GLU A 100 8.46 18.62 -24.70
N ASP A 101 8.02 19.34 -25.73
CA ASP A 101 6.61 19.70 -25.89
C ASP A 101 5.75 18.50 -26.29
N ALA A 102 6.25 17.61 -27.17
CA ALA A 102 5.59 16.35 -27.48
C ALA A 102 5.46 15.44 -26.23
N GLU A 103 6.48 15.39 -25.38
CA GLU A 103 6.45 14.66 -24.11
C GLU A 103 5.44 15.25 -23.13
N LYS A 104 5.39 16.59 -22.99
CA LYS A 104 4.38 17.28 -22.17
C LYS A 104 2.96 17.01 -22.67
N GLU A 105 2.72 17.11 -23.98
CA GLU A 105 1.42 16.78 -24.58
C GLU A 105 1.04 15.33 -24.33
N HIS A 106 1.98 14.40 -24.49
CA HIS A 106 1.74 12.99 -24.24
C HIS A 106 1.40 12.74 -22.76
N LEU A 107 2.12 13.39 -21.83
CA LEU A 107 1.87 13.29 -20.40
C LEU A 107 0.49 13.87 -20.02
N LEU A 108 0.10 15.00 -20.61
CA LEU A 108 -1.23 15.60 -20.41
C LEU A 108 -2.34 14.66 -20.90
N LYS A 109 -2.18 14.04 -22.08
CA LYS A 109 -3.14 13.06 -22.61
C LYS A 109 -3.23 11.82 -21.71
N LEU A 110 -2.11 11.35 -21.19
CA LEU A 110 -2.08 10.20 -20.27
C LEU A 110 -2.82 10.52 -18.97
N LYS A 111 -2.60 11.71 -18.42
CA LYS A 111 -3.28 12.17 -17.20
C LYS A 111 -4.78 12.35 -17.42
N GLN A 112 -5.19 12.97 -18.53
CA GLN A 112 -6.61 13.10 -18.90
C GLN A 112 -7.28 11.72 -19.01
N LYS A 113 -6.66 10.76 -19.69
CA LYS A 113 -7.18 9.39 -19.76
C LYS A 113 -7.32 8.74 -18.38
N GLN A 114 -6.32 8.89 -17.52
CA GLN A 114 -6.40 8.37 -16.15
C GLN A 114 -7.52 9.04 -15.35
N ASP A 115 -7.69 10.35 -15.48
CA ASP A 115 -8.75 11.10 -14.80
C ASP A 115 -10.14 10.68 -15.32
N ASP A 116 -10.30 10.49 -16.64
CA ASP A 116 -11.53 10.00 -17.27
C ASP A 116 -11.86 8.54 -16.85
N GLU A 117 -10.86 7.66 -16.81
CA GLU A 117 -10.99 6.30 -16.31
C GLU A 117 -11.39 6.29 -14.83
N GLN A 118 -10.76 7.12 -13.99
CA GLN A 118 -11.15 7.25 -12.59
C GLN A 118 -12.56 7.82 -12.43
N HIS A 119 -12.94 8.81 -13.24
CA HIS A 119 -14.27 9.41 -13.20
C HIS A 119 -15.35 8.39 -13.60
N SER A 120 -15.13 7.64 -14.67
CA SER A 120 -16.05 6.59 -15.12
C SER A 120 -16.19 5.45 -14.10
N LEU A 121 -15.09 5.01 -13.48
CA LEU A 121 -15.13 4.02 -12.40
C LEU A 121 -15.87 4.53 -11.17
N LYS A 122 -15.69 5.80 -10.79
CA LYS A 122 -16.43 6.42 -9.68
C LYS A 122 -17.94 6.44 -9.96
N LEU A 123 -18.34 6.83 -11.18
CA LEU A 123 -19.74 6.85 -11.58
C LEU A 123 -20.37 5.45 -11.51
N LEU A 124 -19.69 4.45 -12.07
CA LEU A 124 -20.16 3.06 -12.02
C LEU A 124 -20.28 2.53 -10.57
N ARG A 125 -19.33 2.90 -9.71
CA ARG A 125 -19.39 2.55 -8.29
C ARG A 125 -20.58 3.20 -7.61
N GLN A 126 -20.86 4.46 -7.92
CA GLN A 126 -21.99 5.19 -7.38
C GLN A 126 -23.32 4.56 -7.82
N GLU A 127 -23.49 4.27 -9.11
CA GLU A 127 -24.70 3.59 -9.63
C GLU A 127 -24.93 2.24 -8.95
N LYS A 128 -23.87 1.42 -8.80
CA LYS A 128 -23.97 0.14 -8.08
C LYS A 128 -24.32 0.33 -6.60
N MET A 129 -23.79 1.37 -5.96
CA MET A 129 -24.09 1.68 -4.56
C MET A 129 -25.56 2.10 -4.41
N GLU A 130 -26.08 2.91 -5.32
CA GLU A 130 -27.48 3.34 -5.33
C GLU A 130 -28.42 2.15 -5.55
N GLN A 131 -28.11 1.28 -6.53
CA GLN A 131 -28.86 0.04 -6.76
C GLN A 131 -28.84 -0.89 -5.53
N TRP A 132 -27.67 -1.03 -4.90
CA TRP A 132 -27.53 -1.82 -3.67
C TRP A 132 -28.33 -1.23 -2.52
N ALA A 133 -28.29 0.09 -2.33
CA ALA A 133 -29.06 0.78 -1.29
C ALA A 133 -30.57 0.57 -1.48
N MET A 134 -31.08 0.74 -2.71
CA MET A 134 -32.48 0.46 -3.03
C MET A 134 -32.89 -0.98 -2.71
N MET A 135 -32.04 -1.94 -3.07
CA MET A 135 -32.30 -3.37 -2.79
C MET A 135 -32.32 -3.66 -1.30
N VAL A 136 -31.38 -3.10 -0.54
CA VAL A 136 -31.30 -3.28 0.92
C VAL A 136 -32.52 -2.70 1.59
N ASP A 137 -33.00 -1.52 1.17
CA ASP A 137 -34.18 -0.91 1.78
C ASP A 137 -35.45 -1.71 1.45
N LEU A 138 -35.59 -2.24 0.24
CA LEU A 138 -36.67 -3.16 -0.11
C LEU A 138 -36.65 -4.43 0.78
N LEU A 139 -35.47 -5.02 0.99
CA LEU A 139 -35.32 -6.20 1.84
C LEU A 139 -35.71 -5.90 3.29
N LYS A 140 -35.30 -4.74 3.85
CA LYS A 140 -35.69 -4.34 5.20
C LYS A 140 -37.21 -4.22 5.35
N GLU A 141 -37.88 -3.58 4.39
CA GLU A 141 -39.34 -3.49 4.42
C GLU A 141 -40.01 -4.87 4.39
N GLU A 142 -39.45 -5.80 3.61
CA GLU A 142 -39.95 -7.17 3.52
C GLU A 142 -39.73 -7.94 4.84
N GLU A 143 -38.54 -7.79 5.43
CA GLU A 143 -38.20 -8.35 6.75
C GLU A 143 -39.13 -7.82 7.85
N GLU A 144 -39.42 -6.52 7.88
CA GLU A 144 -40.34 -5.90 8.84
C GLU A 144 -41.76 -6.44 8.68
N LYS A 145 -42.26 -6.56 7.44
CA LYS A 145 -43.58 -7.16 7.15
C LYS A 145 -43.63 -8.61 7.64
N MET A 146 -42.60 -9.39 7.37
CA MET A 146 -42.50 -10.78 7.83
C MET A 146 -42.44 -10.89 9.35
N LEU A 147 -41.71 -9.99 10.02
CA LEU A 147 -41.64 -9.93 11.47
C LEU A 147 -42.99 -9.55 12.08
N ALA A 148 -43.69 -8.59 11.48
CA ALA A 148 -45.03 -8.20 11.88
C ALA A 148 -46.00 -9.40 11.78
N VAL A 149 -45.98 -10.15 10.68
CA VAL A 149 -46.79 -11.38 10.51
C VAL A 149 -46.45 -12.43 11.57
N LYS A 150 -45.15 -12.66 11.84
CA LYS A 150 -44.70 -13.59 12.90
C LYS A 150 -45.13 -13.16 14.29
N SER A 151 -45.32 -11.85 14.54
CA SER A 151 -45.77 -11.32 15.82
C SER A 151 -47.28 -11.46 16.06
N ILE A 152 -48.08 -11.62 15.00
CA ILE A 152 -49.55 -11.76 15.07
C ILE A 152 -50.00 -12.86 16.06
N PRO A 153 -49.50 -14.11 16.01
CA PRO A 153 -49.98 -15.16 16.92
C PRO A 153 -49.76 -14.82 18.40
N ILE A 154 -48.60 -14.24 18.75
CA ILE A 154 -48.30 -13.83 20.12
C ILE A 154 -49.20 -12.67 20.55
N ARG A 155 -49.36 -11.66 19.68
CA ARG A 155 -50.25 -10.52 19.94
C ARG A 155 -51.70 -10.98 20.12
N ASN A 156 -52.18 -11.88 19.27
CA ASN A 156 -53.52 -12.44 19.38
C ASN A 156 -53.68 -13.20 20.70
N TYR A 157 -52.73 -14.06 21.07
CA TYR A 157 -52.77 -14.77 22.34
C TYR A 157 -52.82 -13.81 23.54
N LEU A 158 -52.00 -12.75 23.53
CA LEU A 158 -52.02 -11.73 24.59
C LEU A 158 -53.38 -11.02 24.66
N ILE A 159 -53.94 -10.64 23.50
CA ILE A 159 -55.22 -9.90 23.43
C ILE A 159 -56.41 -10.78 23.81
N THR A 160 -56.44 -12.05 23.40
CA THR A 160 -57.59 -12.92 23.64
C THR A 160 -57.57 -13.55 25.04
N GLU A 161 -56.41 -14.04 25.48
CA GLU A 161 -56.33 -14.83 26.71
C GLU A 161 -55.93 -13.99 27.93
N ILE A 162 -54.92 -13.13 27.78
CA ILE A 162 -54.28 -12.48 28.93
C ILE A 162 -54.92 -11.13 29.23
N PHE A 163 -55.11 -10.30 28.20
CA PHE A 163 -55.54 -8.92 28.36
C PHE A 163 -56.88 -8.76 29.08
N PRO A 164 -57.95 -9.52 28.77
CA PRO A 164 -59.24 -9.32 29.43
C PRO A 164 -59.12 -9.48 30.96
N THR A 165 -58.40 -10.49 31.42
CA THR A 165 -58.21 -10.75 32.85
C THR A 165 -57.25 -9.75 33.49
N LEU A 166 -56.20 -9.35 32.77
CA LEU A 166 -55.21 -8.38 33.23
C LEU A 166 -55.79 -6.96 33.33
N THR A 167 -56.60 -6.53 32.36
CA THR A 167 -57.25 -5.22 32.38
C THR A 167 -58.21 -5.10 33.55
N ASP A 168 -59.01 -6.14 33.81
CA ASP A 168 -59.92 -6.15 34.96
C ASP A 168 -59.15 -6.08 36.28
N GLY A 169 -58.04 -6.79 36.39
CA GLY A 169 -57.16 -6.73 37.57
C GLY A 169 -56.52 -5.36 37.77
N LEU A 170 -56.05 -4.73 36.68
CA LEU A 170 -55.47 -3.38 36.73
C LEU A 170 -56.51 -2.32 37.14
N ILE A 171 -57.76 -2.46 36.68
CA ILE A 171 -58.87 -1.59 37.10
C ILE A 171 -59.15 -1.75 38.60
N GLU A 172 -59.13 -2.99 39.12
CA GLU A 172 -59.31 -3.26 40.55
C GLU A 172 -58.17 -2.70 41.41
N VAL A 173 -56.91 -2.85 40.99
CA VAL A 173 -55.76 -2.23 41.66
C VAL A 173 -55.91 -0.71 41.71
N ALA A 174 -56.30 -0.09 40.59
CA ALA A 174 -56.50 1.36 40.52
C ALA A 174 -57.64 1.85 41.43
N ARG A 175 -58.66 1.01 41.68
CA ARG A 175 -59.78 1.32 42.58
C ARG A 175 -59.41 1.15 44.06
N VAL A 176 -58.71 0.07 44.41
CA VAL A 176 -58.40 -0.28 45.80
C VAL A 176 -57.17 0.47 46.32
N GLN A 177 -56.23 0.84 45.45
CA GLN A 177 -54.95 1.47 45.80
C GLN A 177 -54.26 0.78 46.99
N PRO A 178 -53.95 -0.52 46.87
CA PRO A 178 -53.25 -1.26 47.92
C PRO A 178 -51.83 -0.71 48.13
N GLU A 179 -51.24 -1.03 49.28
CA GLU A 179 -49.87 -0.61 49.62
C GLU A 179 -48.83 -1.23 48.67
N ASP A 180 -49.05 -2.48 48.25
CA ASP A 180 -48.29 -3.14 47.17
C ASP A 180 -49.21 -3.52 45.99
N PRO A 181 -49.20 -2.76 44.89
CA PRO A 181 -50.04 -3.00 43.73
C PRO A 181 -49.62 -4.21 42.90
N ILE A 182 -48.36 -4.64 42.97
CA ILE A 182 -47.85 -5.76 42.17
C ILE A 182 -48.32 -7.06 42.81
N ASP A 183 -48.15 -7.19 44.12
CA ASP A 183 -48.53 -8.40 44.86
C ASP A 183 -50.05 -8.60 44.84
N TYR A 184 -50.82 -7.52 45.05
CA TYR A 184 -52.28 -7.54 44.94
C TYR A 184 -52.77 -7.95 43.54
N LEU A 185 -52.13 -7.45 42.47
CA LEU A 185 -52.47 -7.83 41.11
C LEU A 185 -52.14 -9.32 40.85
N ALA A 186 -51.00 -9.81 41.34
CA ALA A 186 -50.62 -11.21 41.22
C ALA A 186 -51.67 -12.11 41.90
N GLU A 187 -52.06 -11.80 43.14
CA GLU A 187 -53.15 -12.51 43.82
C GLU A 187 -54.46 -12.51 43.02
N TYR A 188 -54.83 -11.35 42.46
CA TYR A 188 -56.04 -11.21 41.67
C TYR A 188 -56.02 -12.12 40.43
N LEU A 189 -54.90 -12.12 39.70
CA LEU A 189 -54.70 -12.96 38.52
C LEU A 189 -54.70 -14.44 38.88
N PHE A 190 -54.10 -14.83 40.01
CA PHE A 190 -54.14 -16.21 40.49
C PHE A 190 -55.55 -16.67 40.83
N LYS A 191 -56.38 -15.82 41.46
CA LYS A 191 -57.79 -16.12 41.78
C LYS A 191 -58.65 -16.31 40.53
N LYS A 192 -58.33 -15.61 39.44
CA LYS A 192 -59.09 -15.64 38.18
C LYS A 192 -58.63 -16.70 37.18
N ASN A 193 -57.50 -17.38 37.42
CA ASN A 193 -56.98 -18.39 36.50
C ASN A 193 -57.81 -19.71 36.57
N PRO A 194 -58.52 -20.11 35.50
CA PRO A 194 -59.37 -21.30 35.48
C PRO A 194 -58.58 -22.61 35.59
N SER A 195 -57.27 -22.57 35.32
CA SER A 195 -56.41 -23.73 35.45
C SER A 195 -56.10 -24.05 36.91
N GLY A 196 -56.27 -23.12 37.86
CA GLY A 196 -56.27 -23.35 39.31
C GLY A 196 -55.07 -24.09 39.92
N ARG A 197 -54.01 -24.35 39.15
CA ARG A 197 -52.99 -25.36 39.46
C ARG A 197 -51.70 -24.81 40.06
N MET A 198 -51.53 -23.50 40.21
CA MET A 198 -50.29 -22.95 40.82
C MET A 198 -50.31 -22.90 42.35
N LEU A 199 -51.50 -22.90 42.97
CA LEU A 199 -51.67 -23.01 44.43
C LEU A 199 -51.98 -24.44 44.89
N ALA A 200 -52.05 -25.39 43.95
CA ALA A 200 -52.11 -26.80 44.32
C ALA A 200 -50.76 -27.18 44.95
N PRO A 201 -50.75 -27.87 46.10
CA PRO A 201 -49.51 -28.25 46.78
C PRO A 201 -48.56 -29.05 45.88
N GLU A 202 -49.03 -29.67 44.81
CA GLU A 202 -48.20 -30.43 43.87
C GLU A 202 -47.19 -29.57 43.07
N TYR A 203 -47.34 -28.25 42.98
CA TYR A 203 -46.47 -27.38 42.17
C TYR A 203 -45.55 -26.45 42.97
N THR A 204 -45.80 -26.25 44.27
CA THR A 204 -44.85 -25.60 45.20
C THR A 204 -43.74 -26.57 45.58
N ASP A 205 -42.50 -26.11 45.74
CA ASP A 205 -41.38 -27.01 46.07
C ASP A 205 -41.64 -27.77 47.39
N GLU A 206 -42.25 -27.11 48.37
CA GLU A 206 -42.67 -27.72 49.64
C GLU A 206 -43.71 -28.84 49.48
N GLY A 207 -44.67 -28.68 48.55
CA GLY A 207 -45.70 -29.69 48.36
C GLY A 207 -45.32 -30.76 47.33
N ARG A 208 -44.34 -30.52 46.45
CA ARG A 208 -43.60 -31.57 45.73
C ARG A 208 -42.85 -32.47 46.71
N GLU A 209 -42.20 -31.91 47.72
CA GLU A 209 -41.53 -32.73 48.75
C GLU A 209 -42.53 -33.54 49.57
N LYS A 210 -43.62 -32.92 50.05
CA LYS A 210 -44.67 -33.62 50.81
C LYS A 210 -45.32 -34.72 49.99
N SER A 211 -45.63 -34.48 48.71
CA SER A 211 -46.21 -35.50 47.83
C SER A 211 -45.23 -36.62 47.50
N LEU A 212 -43.93 -36.33 47.32
CA LEU A 212 -42.88 -37.35 47.21
C LEU A 212 -42.79 -38.20 48.48
N PHE A 213 -42.87 -37.56 49.65
CA PHE A 213 -42.80 -38.22 50.94
C PHE A 213 -44.00 -39.13 51.18
N ILE A 214 -45.21 -38.66 50.87
CA ILE A 214 -46.46 -39.42 50.95
C ILE A 214 -46.43 -40.61 49.99
N ASN A 215 -46.00 -40.41 48.73
CA ASN A 215 -45.88 -41.49 47.75
C ASN A 215 -44.81 -42.52 48.14
N LYS A 216 -43.68 -42.06 48.71
CA LYS A 216 -42.62 -42.94 49.22
C LYS A 216 -43.12 -43.75 50.43
N PHE A 217 -43.84 -43.14 51.35
CA PHE A 217 -44.46 -43.81 52.51
C PHE A 217 -45.53 -44.82 52.09
N ALA A 218 -46.43 -44.45 51.17
CA ALA A 218 -47.47 -45.34 50.65
C ALA A 218 -46.86 -46.57 49.95
N ARG A 219 -45.73 -46.39 49.24
CA ARG A 219 -45.00 -47.50 48.61
C ARG A 219 -44.37 -48.42 49.64
N ILE A 220 -43.81 -47.89 50.73
CA ILE A 220 -43.24 -48.68 51.85
C ILE A 220 -44.34 -49.47 52.58
N LEU A 221 -45.49 -48.85 52.85
CA LEU A 221 -46.63 -49.51 53.50
C LEU A 221 -47.24 -50.62 52.62
N ASN A 222 -47.37 -50.39 51.31
CA ASN A 222 -47.83 -51.43 50.36
C ASN A 222 -46.83 -52.57 50.19
N MET A 223 -45.53 -52.32 50.35
CA MET A 223 -44.52 -53.38 50.39
C MET A 223 -44.59 -54.18 51.69
N SER A 224 -44.87 -53.52 52.83
CA SER A 224 -45.02 -54.18 54.13
C SER A 224 -46.28 -55.05 54.23
N SER A 225 -47.35 -54.74 53.49
CA SER A 225 -48.57 -55.56 53.46
C SER A 225 -48.42 -56.84 52.64
N LYS A 226 -47.44 -56.94 51.74
CA LYS A 226 -47.21 -58.13 50.90
C LYS A 226 -46.27 -59.17 51.53
N THR A 227 -45.65 -58.87 52.66
CA THR A 227 -44.66 -59.76 53.31
C THR A 227 -45.24 -60.62 54.45
N HIS A 228 -46.54 -60.55 54.74
CA HIS A 228 -47.17 -61.31 55.84
C HIS A 228 -48.36 -62.21 55.44
N LEU A 229 -48.51 -62.54 54.15
CA LEU A 229 -49.42 -63.60 53.69
C LEU A 229 -48.61 -64.66 52.92
N VAL A 230 -47.85 -65.45 53.67
CA VAL A 230 -47.43 -66.82 53.33
C VAL A 230 -47.69 -67.67 54.57
#